data_AF-A0A7W0JMD8-F1
#
_entry.id   AF-A0A7W0JMD8-F1
#
_cell.length_a   1.000
_cell.length_b   1.000
_cell.length_c   1.000
_cell.angle_alpha   90.00
_cell.angle_beta   90.00
_cell.angle_gamma   90.00
#
_symmetry.space_group_name_H-M   'P 1'
#
loop_
_entity.id
_entity.type
_entity.pdbx_description
1 polymer ?
#
loop_
_entity_poly.entity_id
_entity_poly.type
_entity_poly.pdbx_seq_one_letter_code
_entity_poly.pdbx_strand_id
1 'polypeptide(L)'
;MTTTPPPSAAAVPAEVTITVDDGAGTVTEYTLTCQPAGGTHPNPADACSTLAAGTSAFAPPDPNQACTEIYGGPQTATVSGTLNGAQIQGTFGRADGCQIARWEALAALFGPAAGLN
;
A
#
# COMPACT_ATOMS: atom_id res chain seq x y z
N MET A 1 16.97 31.74 8.27
CA MET A 1 17.72 30.68 7.58
C MET A 1 16.68 29.70 7.05
N THR A 2 16.34 29.81 5.77
CA THR A 2 15.43 28.88 5.09
C THR A 2 16.20 27.61 4.80
N THR A 3 16.00 26.59 5.62
CA THR A 3 16.57 25.27 5.39
C THR A 3 15.77 24.59 4.29
N THR A 4 16.21 24.72 3.04
CA THR A 4 15.72 23.89 1.94
C THR A 4 16.15 22.45 2.23
N PRO A 5 15.22 21.50 2.45
CA PRO A 5 15.59 20.09 2.60
C PRO A 5 16.22 19.59 1.28
N PRO A 6 17.21 18.68 1.34
CA PRO A 6 17.81 18.10 0.15
C PRO A 6 16.72 17.44 -0.72
N PRO A 7 16.88 17.40 -2.06
CA PRO A 7 15.92 16.72 -2.92
C PRO A 7 15.84 15.26 -2.45
N SER A 8 14.68 14.88 -1.91
CA SER A 8 14.32 13.50 -1.61
C SER A 8 14.58 12.68 -2.86
N ALA A 9 15.72 11.98 -2.88
CA ALA A 9 16.05 11.08 -3.97
C ALA A 9 14.95 10.01 -4.00
N ALA A 10 14.07 10.10 -5.00
CA ALA A 10 12.95 9.20 -5.31
C ALA A 10 11.64 9.32 -4.49
N ALA A 11 11.29 10.49 -3.96
CA ALA A 11 9.89 10.71 -3.57
C ALA A 11 9.08 11.00 -4.84
N VAL A 12 8.15 10.11 -5.18
CA VAL A 12 7.24 10.24 -6.32
C VAL A 12 5.98 10.94 -5.83
N PRO A 13 5.40 11.90 -6.59
CA PRO A 13 4.18 12.56 -6.14
C PRO A 13 3.07 11.52 -6.17
N ALA A 14 2.40 11.34 -5.04
CA ALA A 14 1.34 10.36 -4.91
C ALA A 14 0.21 10.93 -4.06
N GLU A 15 -1.01 10.63 -4.46
CA GLU A 15 -2.21 10.94 -3.69
C GLU A 15 -3.12 9.73 -3.77
N VAL A 16 -3.21 8.99 -2.67
CA VAL A 16 -3.91 7.71 -2.62
C VAL A 16 -4.80 7.61 -1.38
N THR A 17 -5.88 6.87 -1.55
CA THR A 17 -6.75 6.40 -0.48
C THR A 17 -6.50 4.91 -0.29
N ILE A 18 -6.29 4.50 0.95
CA ILE A 18 -6.15 3.12 1.37
C ILE A 18 -7.32 2.77 2.26
N THR A 19 -8.07 1.74 1.91
CA THR A 19 -9.16 1.18 2.71
C THR A 19 -8.76 -0.22 3.15
N VAL A 20 -8.74 -0.48 4.45
CA VAL A 20 -8.35 -1.77 5.05
C VAL A 20 -9.54 -2.33 5.82
N ASP A 21 -9.96 -3.54 5.48
CA ASP A 21 -10.91 -4.33 6.25
C ASP A 21 -10.12 -5.35 7.08
N ASP A 22 -10.32 -5.34 8.39
CA ASP A 22 -9.60 -6.22 9.31
C ASP A 22 -10.13 -7.67 9.30
N GLY A 23 -11.20 -7.94 8.56
CA GLY A 23 -11.90 -9.22 8.51
C GLY A 23 -12.80 -9.49 9.72
N ALA A 24 -12.88 -8.59 10.70
CA ALA A 24 -13.82 -8.66 11.83
C ALA A 24 -14.95 -7.62 11.73
N GLY A 25 -15.08 -6.94 10.58
CA GLY A 25 -16.12 -5.96 10.30
C GLY A 25 -15.73 -4.51 10.58
N THR A 26 -14.46 -4.23 10.90
CA THR A 26 -13.92 -2.88 11.00
C THR A 26 -13.21 -2.51 9.70
N VAL A 27 -13.73 -1.49 9.04
CA VAL A 27 -13.08 -0.88 7.87
C VAL A 27 -12.42 0.43 8.29
N THR A 28 -11.12 0.54 8.05
CA THR A 28 -10.34 1.77 8.30
C THR A 28 -9.90 2.38 6.99
N GLU A 29 -10.05 3.69 6.86
CA GLU A 29 -9.59 4.43 5.69
C GLU A 29 -8.44 5.36 6.05
N TYR A 30 -7.39 5.36 5.23
CA TYR A 30 -6.25 6.24 5.30
C TYR A 30 -6.10 7.05 4.01
N THR A 31 -5.76 8.31 4.14
CA THR A 31 -5.26 9.12 3.03
C THR A 31 -3.76 9.24 3.14
N LEU A 32 -3.09 9.24 1.99
CA LEU A 32 -1.65 9.38 1.89
C LEU A 32 -1.31 10.34 0.76
N THR A 33 -0.55 11.37 1.08
CA THR A 33 0.07 12.28 0.12
C THR A 33 1.58 12.11 0.20
N CYS A 34 2.27 12.07 -0.94
CA CYS A 34 3.72 12.08 -1.02
C CYS A 34 4.18 13.37 -1.70
N GLN A 35 5.20 14.02 -1.11
CA GLN A 35 5.74 15.34 -1.49
C GLN A 35 4.84 16.56 -1.18
N PRO A 36 4.70 16.96 0.09
CA PRO A 36 5.30 16.36 1.28
C PRO A 36 4.52 15.13 1.77
N ALA A 37 5.23 14.22 2.47
CA ALA A 37 4.61 13.04 3.09
C ALA A 37 3.56 13.49 4.14
N GLY A 38 2.32 13.04 4.02
CA GLY A 38 1.22 13.47 4.88
C GLY A 38 -0.06 12.65 4.66
N GLY A 39 -1.17 13.16 5.19
CA GLY A 39 -2.47 12.46 5.21
C GLY A 39 -2.79 11.88 6.58
N THR A 40 -3.80 11.01 6.64
CA THR A 40 -4.23 10.34 7.87
C THR A 40 -3.50 9.03 8.14
N HIS A 41 -2.64 8.58 7.22
CA HIS A 41 -1.83 7.38 7.41
C HIS A 41 -0.89 7.51 8.63
N PRO A 42 -0.81 6.52 9.53
CA PRO A 42 -0.06 6.61 10.78
C PRO A 42 1.45 6.77 10.58
N ASN A 43 1.99 6.28 9.47
CA ASN A 43 3.39 6.48 9.08
C ASN A 43 3.46 6.83 7.58
N PRO A 44 3.32 8.11 7.21
CA PRO A 44 3.25 8.50 5.80
C PRO A 44 4.60 8.38 5.09
N ALA A 45 5.72 8.52 5.81
CA ALA A 45 7.06 8.42 5.20
C ALA A 45 7.36 7.01 4.70
N ASP A 46 7.07 6.00 5.52
CA ASP A 46 7.30 4.59 5.18
C ASP A 46 6.36 4.10 4.08
N ALA A 47 5.09 4.52 4.16
CA ALA A 47 4.11 4.26 3.11
C ALA A 47 4.51 4.89 1.76
N CYS A 48 5.00 6.14 1.75
CA CYS A 48 5.54 6.75 0.53
C CYS A 48 6.76 6.01 -0.03
N SER A 49 7.64 5.48 0.83
CA SER A 49 8.78 4.66 0.39
C SER A 49 8.33 3.35 -0.27
N THR A 50 7.23 2.78 0.21
CA THR A 50 6.63 1.56 -0.38
C THR A 50 6.04 1.85 -1.76
N LEU A 51 5.38 3.00 -1.94
CA LEU A 51 4.89 3.43 -3.25
C LEU A 51 6.01 3.75 -4.24
N ALA A 52 7.19 4.15 -3.75
CA ALA A 52 8.35 4.39 -4.61
C ALA A 52 8.85 3.11 -5.31
N ALA A 53 8.47 1.92 -4.85
CA ALA A 53 8.73 0.66 -5.54
C ALA A 53 7.97 0.55 -6.88
N GLY A 54 6.98 1.41 -7.12
CA GLY A 54 6.34 1.60 -8.41
C GLY A 54 4.97 0.93 -8.56
N THR A 55 4.37 1.13 -9.75
CA THR A 55 3.00 0.71 -10.07
C THR A 55 2.86 -0.81 -10.29
N SER A 56 3.98 -1.53 -10.49
CA SER A 56 4.00 -2.97 -10.72
C SER A 56 3.38 -3.77 -9.57
N ALA A 57 3.43 -3.27 -8.33
CA ALA A 57 2.76 -3.90 -7.21
C ALA A 57 1.21 -3.87 -7.31
N PHE A 58 0.67 -2.95 -8.11
CA PHE A 58 -0.77 -2.81 -8.38
C PHE A 58 -1.22 -3.58 -9.62
N ALA A 59 -0.29 -4.16 -10.39
CA ALA A 59 -0.63 -5.01 -11.52
C ALA A 59 -1.47 -6.22 -11.07
N PRO A 60 -2.40 -6.70 -11.92
CA PRO A 60 -3.13 -7.93 -11.62
C PRO A 60 -2.14 -9.09 -11.45
N PRO A 61 -2.44 -10.05 -10.55
CA PRO A 61 -1.60 -11.22 -10.37
C PRO A 61 -1.53 -12.05 -11.66
N ASP A 62 -0.38 -12.69 -11.91
CA ASP A 62 -0.23 -13.57 -13.06
C ASP A 62 -1.09 -14.84 -12.85
N PRO A 63 -2.05 -15.13 -13.75
CA PRO A 63 -2.96 -16.25 -13.58
C PRO A 63 -2.27 -17.62 -13.76
N ASN A 64 -1.04 -17.66 -14.28
CA ASN A 64 -0.25 -18.87 -14.46
C ASN A 64 0.78 -19.07 -13.35
N GLN A 65 0.90 -18.12 -12.41
CA GLN A 65 1.80 -18.26 -11.29
C GLN A 65 1.28 -19.36 -10.34
N ALA A 66 2.13 -20.35 -10.07
CA ALA A 66 1.83 -21.36 -9.06
C ALA A 66 1.89 -20.71 -7.66
N CYS A 67 0.77 -20.77 -6.93
CA CYS A 67 0.62 -20.21 -5.59
C CYS A 67 0.34 -21.32 -4.59
N THR A 68 0.89 -21.22 -3.39
CA THR A 68 0.54 -22.15 -2.31
C THR A 68 -0.87 -21.86 -1.81
N GLU A 69 -1.65 -22.87 -1.43
CA GLU A 69 -3.00 -22.71 -0.86
C GLU A 69 -2.98 -22.31 0.63
N ILE A 70 -1.96 -21.57 1.05
CA ILE A 70 -1.81 -21.09 2.44
C ILE A 70 -2.71 -19.89 2.64
N TYR A 71 -3.66 -20.02 3.57
CA TYR A 71 -4.54 -18.93 3.98
C TYR A 71 -3.88 -18.08 5.08
N GLY A 72 -3.65 -16.80 4.79
CA GLY A 72 -3.00 -15.84 5.68
C GLY A 72 -3.95 -15.00 6.53
N GLY A 73 -5.25 -15.01 6.22
CA GLY A 73 -6.29 -14.36 7.00
C GLY A 73 -7.37 -13.69 6.16
N PRO A 74 -8.46 -13.21 6.81
CA PRO A 74 -9.60 -12.58 6.14
C PRO A 74 -9.37 -11.13 5.74
N GLN A 75 -8.24 -10.52 6.16
CA GLN A 75 -7.98 -9.11 5.90
C GLN A 75 -7.94 -8.82 4.41
N THR A 76 -8.54 -7.70 4.02
CA THR A 76 -8.45 -7.17 2.66
C THR A 76 -8.08 -5.71 2.68
N ALA A 77 -7.42 -5.25 1.63
CA ALA A 77 -7.06 -3.86 1.46
C ALA A 77 -7.33 -3.42 0.02
N THR A 78 -7.84 -2.21 -0.15
CA THR A 78 -8.01 -1.57 -1.44
C THR A 78 -7.22 -0.27 -1.44
N VAL A 79 -6.41 -0.07 -2.46
CA VAL A 79 -5.63 1.16 -2.67
C VAL A 79 -6.05 1.74 -3.99
N SER A 80 -6.39 3.03 -4.01
CA SER A 80 -6.79 3.76 -5.22
C SER A 80 -6.24 5.18 -5.20
N GLY A 81 -5.87 5.71 -6.36
CA GLY A 81 -5.45 7.10 -6.48
C GLY A 81 -4.47 7.32 -7.62
N THR A 82 -3.48 8.17 -7.39
CA THR A 82 -2.45 8.50 -8.38
C THR A 82 -1.05 8.35 -7.80
N LEU A 83 -0.13 7.84 -8.64
CA LEU A 83 1.29 7.71 -8.37
C LEU A 83 2.06 8.20 -9.60
N ASN A 84 2.87 9.25 -9.46
CA ASN A 84 3.57 9.93 -10.55
C ASN A 84 2.64 10.41 -11.70
N GLY A 85 1.40 10.76 -11.37
CA GLY A 85 0.37 11.08 -12.37
C GLY A 85 -0.25 9.88 -13.09
N ALA A 86 0.19 8.65 -12.82
CA ALA A 86 -0.49 7.44 -13.28
C ALA A 86 -1.58 7.02 -12.28
N GLN A 87 -2.78 6.67 -12.79
CA GLN A 87 -3.79 6.07 -11.94
C GLN A 87 -3.34 4.69 -11.47
N ILE A 88 -3.53 4.43 -10.18
CA ILE A 88 -3.33 3.13 -9.58
C ILE A 88 -4.60 2.71 -8.87
N GLN A 89 -4.92 1.43 -9.00
CA GLN A 89 -5.96 0.77 -8.23
C GLN A 89 -5.56 -0.68 -8.02
N GLY A 90 -5.70 -1.19 -6.81
CA GLY A 90 -5.43 -2.58 -6.50
C GLY A 90 -6.21 -3.04 -5.28
N THR A 91 -6.71 -4.27 -5.35
CA THR A 91 -7.26 -4.98 -4.20
C THR A 91 -6.28 -6.08 -3.82
N PHE A 92 -6.05 -6.19 -2.51
CA PHE A 92 -5.09 -7.07 -1.88
C PHE A 92 -5.82 -7.89 -0.83
N GLY A 93 -5.50 -9.18 -0.79
CA GLY A 93 -6.02 -10.11 0.20
C GLY A 93 -4.92 -11.04 0.64
N ARG A 94 -5.29 -12.07 1.40
CA ARG A 94 -4.35 -13.05 1.98
C ARG A 94 -4.86 -14.48 1.81
N ALA A 95 -5.54 -14.75 0.70
CA ALA A 95 -6.21 -16.06 0.52
C ALA A 95 -5.29 -17.19 0.03
N ASP A 96 -4.12 -16.85 -0.53
CA ASP A 96 -3.08 -17.79 -0.98
C ASP A 96 -1.68 -17.17 -0.83
N GLY A 97 -0.63 -17.96 -1.06
CA GLY A 97 0.76 -17.55 -0.86
C GLY A 97 1.22 -16.38 -1.74
N CYS A 98 0.68 -16.23 -2.95
CA CYS A 98 1.01 -15.11 -3.82
C CYS A 98 0.35 -13.82 -3.35
N GLN A 99 -0.90 -13.93 -2.91
CA GLN A 99 -1.61 -12.81 -2.29
C GLN A 99 -0.92 -12.35 -1.01
N ILE A 100 -0.50 -13.28 -0.15
CA ILE A 100 0.29 -12.99 1.05
C ILE A 100 1.60 -12.27 0.68
N ALA A 101 2.36 -12.79 -0.28
CA ALA A 101 3.62 -12.16 -0.68
C ALA A 101 3.43 -10.71 -1.16
N ARG A 102 2.35 -10.46 -1.92
CA ARG A 102 2.00 -9.12 -2.40
C ARG A 102 1.51 -8.20 -1.27
N TRP A 103 0.81 -8.77 -0.29
CA TRP A 103 0.39 -8.07 0.92
C TRP A 103 1.60 -7.61 1.75
N GLU A 104 2.54 -8.51 2.04
CA GLU A 104 3.75 -8.20 2.82
C GLU A 104 4.62 -7.15 2.11
N ALA A 105 4.70 -7.20 0.78
CA ALA A 105 5.42 -6.19 -0.01
C ALA A 105 4.83 -4.77 0.11
N LEU A 106 3.57 -4.66 0.53
CA LEU A 106 2.83 -3.41 0.67
C LEU A 106 2.36 -3.15 2.11
N ALA A 107 2.86 -3.92 3.08
CA ALA A 107 2.47 -3.89 4.49
C ALA A 107 2.39 -2.47 5.07
N ALA A 108 3.40 -1.66 4.77
CA ALA A 108 3.51 -0.28 5.25
C ALA A 108 2.41 0.67 4.74
N LEU A 109 1.67 0.31 3.68
CA LEU A 109 0.52 1.08 3.20
C LEU A 109 -0.75 0.81 3.99
N PHE A 110 -0.87 -0.39 4.59
CA PHE A 110 -2.10 -0.85 5.22
C PHE A 110 -2.17 -0.49 6.71
N GLY A 111 -1.07 0.01 7.27
CA GLY A 111 -1.00 0.44 8.66
C GLY A 111 -1.25 -0.71 9.66
N PRO A 112 -1.54 -0.39 10.93
CA PRO A 112 -1.71 -1.38 11.99
C PRO A 112 -2.97 -2.24 11.82
N ALA A 113 -3.97 -1.77 11.06
CA ALA A 113 -5.18 -2.53 10.73
C ALA A 113 -4.89 -3.76 9.84
N ALA A 114 -3.70 -3.82 9.24
CA ALA A 114 -3.29 -4.91 8.36
C ALA A 114 -3.04 -6.26 9.06
N GLY A 115 -3.02 -6.28 10.40
CA GLY A 115 -2.76 -7.50 11.17
C GLY A 115 -1.32 -8.01 11.09
N LEU A 116 -0.37 -7.14 10.71
CA LEU A 116 1.06 -7.42 10.72
C LEU A 116 1.65 -6.88 12.02
N ASN A 117 2.16 -7.77 12.87
CA ASN A 117 2.73 -7.47 14.18
C ASN A 117 4.25 -7.43 14.15
#